data_AF-A0A954YNT3-F1
#
_entry.id   AF-A0A954YNT3-F1
#
_cell.length_a   1.000
_cell.length_b   1.000
_cell.length_c   1.000
_cell.angle_alpha   90.00
_cell.angle_beta   90.00
_cell.angle_gamma   90.00
#
_symmetry.space_group_name_H-M   'P 1'
#
loop_
_entity.id
_entity.type
_entity.pdbx_description
1 polymer ?
#
loop_
_entity_poly.entity_id
_entity_poly.type
_entity_poly.pdbx_seq_one_letter_code
_entity_poly.pdbx_strand_id
1 'polypeptide(L)' 'MDKKAKKRIDVLNQRLKKLRQQLAGHKQQNDDPDELARLESEVAAAEAEIAKLKES' A
#
# COMPACT_ATOMS: atom_id res chain seq x y z
N MET A 1 -8.10 18.94 4.90
CA MET A 1 -6.97 18.03 5.17
C MET A 1 -5.89 18.74 5.98
N ASP A 2 -5.70 18.30 7.22
CA ASP A 2 -4.68 18.83 8.15
C ASP A 2 -3.25 18.52 7.66
N LYS A 3 -2.26 19.35 8.03
CA LYS A 3 -0.82 19.11 7.77
C LYS A 3 -0.36 17.73 8.26
N LYS A 4 -0.93 17.25 9.36
CA LYS A 4 -0.69 15.90 9.89
C LYS A 4 -1.26 14.81 8.97
N ALA A 5 -2.49 14.99 8.49
CA ALA A 5 -3.13 14.04 7.56
C ALA A 5 -2.38 13.96 6.23
N LYS A 6 -1.95 15.12 5.70
CA LYS A 6 -1.14 15.18 4.47
C LYS A 6 0.18 14.41 4.60
N LYS A 7 0.90 14.60 5.71
CA LYS A 7 2.15 13.86 5.99
C LYS A 7 1.91 12.36 6.16
N ARG A 8 0.79 11.96 6.76
CA ARG A 8 0.42 10.55 6.93
C ARG A 8 0.10 9.90 5.58
N ILE A 9 -0.60 10.60 4.70
CA ILE A 9 -0.84 10.18 3.31
C ILE A 9 0.47 10.05 2.54
N ASP A 10 1.42 10.98 2.70
CA ASP A 10 2.73 10.88 2.04
C ASP A 10 3.50 9.64 2.48
N VAL A 11 3.50 9.32 3.77
CA VAL A 11 4.12 8.09 4.30
C VAL A 11 3.43 6.84 3.76
N LEU A 12 2.09 6.82 3.73
CA LEU A 12 1.32 5.70 3.18
C LEU A 12 1.58 5.52 1.67
N ASN A 13 1.67 6.61 0.91
CA ASN A 13 2.03 6.56 -0.52
C ASN A 13 3.44 6.02 -0.74
N GLN A 14 4.41 6.38 0.10
CA GLN A 14 5.76 5.81 0.03
C GLN A 14 5.76 4.31 0.33
N ARG A 15 4.99 3.87 1.33
CA ARG A 15 4.80 2.44 1.63
C ARG A 15 4.13 1.72 0.45
N LEU A 16 3.09 2.30 -0.13
CA LEU A 16 2.36 1.75 -1.27
C LEU A 16 3.27 1.55 -2.49
N LYS A 17 4.18 2.50 -2.75
CA LYS A 17 5.17 2.37 -3.83
C LYS A 17 6.08 1.16 -3.63
N LYS A 18 6.56 0.92 -2.40
CA LYS A 18 7.39 -0.24 -2.06
C LYS A 18 6.61 -1.55 -2.20
N LEU A 19 5.41 -1.61 -1.65
CA LEU A 19 4.53 -2.78 -1.73
C LEU A 19 4.21 -3.16 -3.17
N ARG A 20 3.91 -2.18 -4.03
CA ARG A 20 3.68 -2.42 -5.47
C ARG A 20 4.93 -2.93 -6.19
N GLN A 21 6.12 -2.47 -5.82
CA GLN A 21 7.38 -2.98 -6.38
C GLN A 21 7.63 -4.42 -5.93
N GLN A 22 7.38 -4.74 -4.66
CA GLN A 22 7.48 -6.11 -4.14
C GLN A 22 6.48 -7.03 -4.84
N LEU A 23 5.23 -6.58 -5.00
CA LEU A 23 4.18 -7.31 -5.71
C LEU A 23 4.56 -7.59 -7.17
N ALA A 24 5.13 -6.60 -7.86
CA ALA A 24 5.61 -6.77 -9.23
C ALA A 24 6.74 -7.82 -9.31
N GLY A 25 7.67 -7.82 -8.34
CA GLY A 25 8.73 -8.82 -8.23
C GLY A 25 8.19 -10.22 -7.94
N HIS A 26 7.31 -10.36 -6.94
CA HIS A 26 6.68 -11.64 -6.58
C HIS A 26 5.85 -12.23 -7.72
N LYS A 27 5.08 -11.39 -8.44
CA LYS A 27 4.31 -11.83 -9.60
C LYS A 27 5.20 -12.34 -10.74
N GLN A 28 6.43 -11.83 -10.85
CA GLN A 28 7.40 -12.28 -11.84
C GLN A 28 8.10 -13.58 -11.42
N GLN A 29 8.33 -13.75 -10.12
CA GLN A 29 9.00 -14.91 -9.53
C GLN A 29 8.04 -16.10 -9.33
N ASN A 30 6.73 -15.85 -9.19
CA ASN A 30 5.66 -16.86 -9.15
C ASN A 30 5.82 -17.92 -8.04
N ASP A 31 6.59 -17.59 -7.00
CA ASP A 31 7.09 -18.57 -6.04
C ASP A 31 6.18 -18.80 -4.83
N ASP A 32 5.38 -17.79 -4.43
CA ASP A 32 4.55 -17.92 -3.21
C ASP A 32 3.20 -17.18 -3.30
N PRO A 33 2.08 -17.92 -3.51
CA PRO A 33 0.75 -17.33 -3.61
C PRO A 33 0.26 -16.73 -2.28
N ASP A 34 0.73 -17.23 -1.14
CA ASP A 34 0.34 -16.69 0.17
C ASP A 34 0.98 -15.32 0.40
N GLU A 35 2.22 -15.14 -0.02
CA GLU A 35 2.91 -13.85 0.06
C GLU A 35 2.31 -12.82 -0.90
N LEU A 36 1.90 -13.26 -2.10
CA LEU A 36 1.17 -12.41 -3.03
C LEU A 36 -0.14 -11.91 -2.42
N ALA A 37 -0.94 -12.81 -1.83
CA ALA A 37 -2.20 -12.46 -1.18
C ALA A 37 -2.01 -11.50 0.01
N ARG A 38 -0.92 -11.67 0.78
CA ARG A 38 -0.55 -10.74 1.86
C ARG A 38 -0.19 -9.36 1.32
N LEU A 39 0.65 -9.29 0.28
CA LEU A 39 1.03 -8.03 -0.35
C LEU A 39 -0.18 -7.29 -0.94
N GLU A 40 -1.10 -8.00 -1.61
CA GLU A 40 -2.36 -7.43 -2.10
C GLU A 40 -3.22 -6.88 -0.95
N SER A 41 -3.33 -7.63 0.15
CA SER A 41 -4.07 -7.19 1.33
C SER A 41 -3.46 -5.93 1.97
N GLU A 42 -2.13 -5.85 2.06
CA GLU A 42 -1.43 -4.67 2.56
C GLU A 42 -1.60 -3.44 1.66
N VAL A 43 -1.57 -3.63 0.34
CA VAL A 43 -1.85 -2.59 -0.66
C VAL A 43 -3.28 -2.07 -0.47
N ALA A 44 -4.26 -2.96 -0.39
CA ALA A 44 -5.67 -2.60 -0.21
C ALA A 44 -5.91 -1.87 1.12
N ALA A 45 -5.29 -2.33 2.20
CA ALA A 45 -5.38 -1.67 3.51
C ALA A 45 -4.80 -0.25 3.49
N ALA A 46 -3.63 -0.06 2.86
CA ALA A 46 -3.00 1.25 2.73
C ALA A 46 -3.84 2.20 1.85
N GLU A 47 -4.43 1.71 0.76
CA GLU A 47 -5.33 2.49 -0.09
C GLU A 47 -6.60 2.91 0.65
N ALA A 48 -7.21 2.00 1.42
CA ALA A 48 -8.37 2.29 2.24
C ALA A 48 -8.07 3.33 3.33
N GLU A 49 -6.89 3.26 3.96
CA GLU A 49 -6.46 4.27 4.96
C GLU A 49 -6.25 5.64 4.31
N ILE A 50 -5.65 5.69 3.12
CA ILE A 50 -5.51 6.94 2.35
C ILE A 50 -6.88 7.51 1.97
N ALA A 51 -7.83 6.68 1.54
CA ALA A 51 -9.18 7.12 1.18
C ALA A 51 -9.90 7.74 2.39
N LYS A 52 -9.86 7.06 3.54
CA LYS A 52 -10.42 7.59 4.81
C LYS A 52 -9.78 8.92 5.22
N LEU A 53 -8.46 9.04 5.08
CA LEU A 53 -7.73 10.27 5.40
C LEU A 53 -8.00 11.41 4.40
N LYS A 54 -8.45 11.10 3.18
CA LYS A 54 -8.88 12.09 2.17
C LYS A 54 -10.30 12.58 2.39
N GLU A 55 -11.17 11.73 2.91
CA GLU A 55 -12.56 12.07 3.26
C GLU A 55 -12.68 12.79 4.61
N SER A 56 -11.63 12.71 5.45
CA SER A 56 -11.51 13.41 6.75
C SER A 56 -10.85 14.78 6.68
#